data_AF-A0A955HKH6-F1
#
_entry.id   AF-A0A955HKH6-F1
#
_cell.length_a   1.000
_cell.length_b   1.000
_cell.length_c   1.000
_cell.angle_alpha   90.00
_cell.angle_beta   90.00
_cell.angle_gamma   90.00
#
_symmetry.space_group_name_H-M   'P 1'
#
loop_
_entity.id
_entity.type
_entity.pdbx_description
1 polymer ?
#
loop_
_entity_poly.entity_id
_entity_poly.type
_entity_poly.pdbx_seq_one_letter_code
_entity_poly.pdbx_strand_id
1 'polypeptide(L)'
;MKILLPIELTNGNDGRKKSWFKASRIRKTYEDLLRLHFGTRSPFSVPVNVVVVRILGLTCQMWDSSSILRGNYKEIEDSMVACGWFHNDNSRWIKSTFGVQDSTRRHMGPAVELIITEHRDAIPAPKYCVEQIATKLAKYVMQSQDRPSVIELAEVSGCEYHSLYRFLRSAGIYEPGRTHSKIDPTKDRQVKRMLCKTNMTRREIAKKMAISKGSVDRRATELREKIVDSASTEQEFTKRSWRCPVHGPVQYDPCIACTAEAKKGK
;
A
#
# COMPACT_ATOMS: atom_id res chain seq x y z
N MET A 1 13.75 21.26 13.08
CA MET A 1 14.82 20.76 13.97
C MET A 1 15.83 19.97 13.15
N LYS A 2 17.13 20.14 13.39
CA LYS A 2 18.20 19.36 12.74
C LYS A 2 19.03 18.63 13.80
N ILE A 3 19.36 17.36 13.56
CA ILE A 3 20.11 16.51 14.49
C ILE A 3 21.13 15.70 13.70
N LEU A 4 22.36 15.65 14.18
CA LEU A 4 23.40 14.78 13.63
C LEU A 4 23.57 13.54 14.51
N LEU A 5 23.33 12.38 13.94
CA LEU A 5 23.51 11.08 14.58
C LEU A 5 24.84 10.47 14.12
N PRO A 6 25.73 10.05 15.05
CA PRO A 6 26.97 9.36 14.72
C PRO A 6 26.69 7.89 14.38
N ILE A 7 25.76 7.65 13.45
CA ILE A 7 25.30 6.35 13.01
C ILE A 7 25.52 6.29 11.50
N GLU A 8 26.18 5.23 11.03
CA GLU A 8 26.26 4.95 9.60
C GLU A 8 24.92 4.42 9.08
N LEU A 9 24.40 5.06 8.04
CA LEU A 9 23.29 4.49 7.26
C LEU A 9 23.82 3.36 6.37
N THR A 10 23.15 2.22 6.41
CA THR A 10 23.44 1.03 5.58
C THR A 10 22.24 0.74 4.68
N ASN A 11 22.43 0.26 3.44
CA ASN A 11 21.33 -0.03 2.50
C ASN A 11 20.81 -1.47 2.59
N GLY A 12 21.46 -2.32 3.39
CA GLY A 12 21.06 -3.72 3.59
C GLY A 12 21.28 -4.64 2.38
N ASN A 13 22.16 -4.26 1.45
CA ASN A 13 22.48 -5.09 0.26
C ASN A 13 23.16 -6.42 0.60
N ASP A 14 23.65 -6.61 1.82
CA ASP A 14 24.22 -7.89 2.31
C ASP A 14 23.15 -8.98 2.56
N GLY A 15 21.91 -8.73 2.15
CA GLY A 15 20.76 -9.61 2.33
C GLY A 15 20.16 -9.46 3.73
N ARG A 16 18.89 -9.05 3.80
CA ARG A 16 18.09 -9.15 5.03
C ARG A 16 17.95 -10.63 5.39
N LYS A 17 18.83 -11.13 6.25
CA LYS A 17 18.68 -12.46 6.86
C LYS A 17 17.37 -12.47 7.66
N LYS A 18 16.56 -13.54 7.56
CA LYS A 18 15.24 -13.73 8.23
C LYS A 18 15.27 -13.71 9.79
N SER A 19 16.37 -13.27 10.39
CA SER A 19 16.60 -13.32 11.84
C SER A 19 16.13 -12.02 12.50
N TRP A 20 15.01 -12.08 13.22
CA TRP A 20 14.43 -10.97 13.99
C TRP A 20 15.33 -10.49 15.14
N PHE A 21 16.17 -11.36 15.70
CA PHE A 21 17.02 -11.06 16.86
C PHE A 21 18.16 -10.06 16.58
N LYS A 22 18.59 -9.91 15.33
CA LYS A 22 19.64 -8.93 14.98
C LYS A 22 19.11 -7.49 15.00
N ALA A 23 17.86 -7.29 14.59
CA ALA A 23 17.23 -5.97 14.55
C ALA A 23 17.03 -5.39 15.96
N SER A 24 16.60 -6.19 16.93
CA SER A 24 16.38 -5.72 18.30
C SER A 24 17.68 -5.27 18.99
N ARG A 25 18.79 -5.99 18.78
CA ARG A 25 20.10 -5.60 19.33
C ARG A 25 20.60 -4.30 18.72
N ILE A 26 20.49 -4.15 17.40
CA ILE A 26 20.89 -2.93 16.67
C ILE A 26 20.06 -1.73 17.15
N ARG A 27 18.74 -1.90 17.23
CA ARG A 27 17.82 -0.89 17.78
C ARG A 27 18.23 -0.48 19.18
N LYS A 28 18.56 -1.43 20.06
CA LYS A 28 18.98 -1.13 21.43
C LYS A 28 20.26 -0.28 21.47
N THR A 29 21.24 -0.61 20.63
CA THR A 29 22.46 0.20 20.47
C THR A 29 22.13 1.63 20.03
N TYR A 30 21.20 1.82 19.09
CA TYR A 30 20.78 3.15 18.66
C TYR A 30 19.99 3.91 19.73
N GLU A 31 19.15 3.23 20.52
CA GLU A 31 18.47 3.84 21.67
C GLU A 31 19.48 4.36 22.70
N ASP A 32 20.48 3.56 23.03
CA ASP A 32 21.49 3.93 24.02
C ASP A 32 22.36 5.09 23.51
N LEU A 33 22.72 5.12 22.21
CA LEU A 33 23.39 6.26 21.58
C LEU A 33 22.53 7.52 21.61
N LEU A 34 21.24 7.42 21.27
CA LEU A 34 20.33 8.56 21.28
C LEU A 34 20.17 9.15 22.69
N ARG A 35 20.04 8.28 23.71
CA ARG A 35 19.95 8.72 25.11
C ARG A 35 21.25 9.35 25.60
N LEU A 36 22.39 8.78 25.22
CA LEU A 36 23.70 9.32 25.59
C LEU A 36 23.92 10.74 25.03
N HIS A 37 23.55 10.97 23.76
CA HIS A 37 23.81 12.26 23.10
C HIS A 37 22.70 13.29 23.27
N PHE A 38 21.44 12.87 23.45
CA PHE A 38 20.28 13.78 23.42
C PHE A 38 19.32 13.62 24.60
N GLY A 39 19.57 12.66 25.50
CA GLY A 39 18.67 12.32 26.60
C GLY A 39 17.34 11.75 26.12
N THR A 40 16.37 11.69 27.04
CA THR A 40 14.97 11.37 26.73
C THR A 40 14.21 12.65 26.42
N ARG A 41 13.34 12.63 25.41
CA ARG A 41 12.54 13.80 25.00
C ARG A 41 11.05 13.58 25.22
N SER A 42 10.31 14.69 25.23
CA SER A 42 8.88 14.66 24.99
C SER A 42 8.62 14.62 23.48
N PRO A 43 7.70 13.76 23.01
CA PRO A 43 7.44 13.59 21.58
C PRO A 43 6.84 14.85 20.96
N PHE A 44 7.03 15.03 19.65
CA PHE A 44 6.35 16.09 18.91
C PHE A 44 4.83 15.95 19.04
N SER A 45 4.16 17.03 19.43
CA SER A 45 2.71 17.07 19.64
C SER A 45 1.91 17.14 18.33
N VAL A 46 2.58 17.45 17.22
CA VAL A 46 2.00 17.56 15.88
C VAL A 46 2.66 16.55 14.93
N PRO A 47 2.00 16.16 13.83
CA PRO A 47 2.63 15.34 12.81
C PRO A 47 3.85 16.04 12.18
N VAL A 48 4.83 15.28 11.72
CA VAL A 48 6.09 15.79 11.18
C VAL A 48 6.44 15.19 9.83
N ASN A 49 7.31 15.87 9.09
CA ASN A 49 8.05 15.34 7.94
C ASN A 49 9.52 15.14 8.34
N VAL A 50 10.12 14.05 7.90
CA VAL A 50 11.50 13.69 8.23
C VAL A 50 12.32 13.62 6.93
N VAL A 51 13.43 14.35 6.88
CA VAL A 51 14.45 14.19 5.85
C VAL A 51 15.68 13.53 6.46
N VAL A 52 16.08 12.42 5.88
CA VAL A 52 17.20 11.58 6.30
C VAL A 52 18.35 11.85 5.34
N VAL A 53 19.36 12.56 5.81
CA VAL A 53 20.54 12.91 5.04
C VAL A 53 21.66 11.95 5.42
N ARG A 54 22.03 11.06 4.49
CA ARG A 54 23.23 10.24 4.62
C ARG A 54 24.45 11.09 4.29
N ILE A 55 25.25 11.41 5.30
CA ILE A 55 26.54 12.07 5.11
C ILE A 55 27.57 10.98 4.80
N LEU A 56 28.12 11.00 3.59
CA LEU A 56 29.06 9.98 3.14
C LEU A 56 30.38 10.08 3.90
N GLY A 57 31.01 8.96 4.27
CA GLY A 57 32.42 8.96 4.69
C GLY A 57 33.37 9.15 3.51
N LEU A 58 34.66 9.36 3.78
CA LEU A 58 35.70 9.56 2.75
C LEU A 58 35.72 8.43 1.69
N THR A 59 35.51 7.19 2.11
CA THR A 59 35.56 5.99 1.25
C THR A 59 34.19 5.56 0.71
N CYS A 60 33.10 6.22 1.12
CA CYS A 60 31.75 5.83 0.74
C CYS A 60 31.39 6.28 -0.68
N GLN A 61 30.65 5.47 -1.42
CA GLN A 61 30.06 5.86 -2.70
C GLN A 61 28.61 6.34 -2.52
N MET A 62 28.12 7.10 -3.51
CA MET A 62 26.70 7.42 -3.61
C MET A 62 25.94 6.16 -4.01
N TRP A 63 24.80 5.91 -3.35
CA TRP A 63 23.87 4.87 -3.75
C TRP A 63 22.83 5.40 -4.73
N ASP A 64 22.11 4.48 -5.38
CA ASP A 64 20.89 4.82 -6.10
C ASP A 64 19.88 5.48 -5.16
N SER A 65 19.11 6.44 -5.68
CA SER A 65 18.10 7.18 -4.92
C SER A 65 17.11 6.26 -4.20
N SER A 66 16.71 5.16 -4.85
CA SER A 66 15.76 4.17 -4.29
C SER A 66 16.34 3.29 -3.17
N SER A 67 17.64 3.40 -2.91
CA SER A 67 18.37 2.57 -1.93
C SER A 67 18.66 3.30 -0.62
N ILE A 68 18.47 4.62 -0.55
CA ILE A 68 18.88 5.45 0.60
C ILE A 68 18.19 5.03 1.90
N LEU A 69 16.87 4.84 1.87
CA LEU A 69 16.08 4.44 3.04
C LEU A 69 15.97 2.91 3.20
N ARG A 70 16.72 2.14 2.41
CA ARG A 70 16.83 0.68 2.61
C ARG A 70 17.81 0.41 3.76
N GLY A 71 17.80 -0.82 4.29
CA GLY A 71 18.69 -1.24 5.37
C GLY A 71 18.21 -0.81 6.77
N ASN A 72 19.06 -0.08 7.51
CA ASN A 72 18.93 0.13 8.97
C ASN A 72 18.15 1.38 9.40
N TYR A 73 17.57 2.14 8.45
CA TYR A 73 16.83 3.35 8.81
C TYR A 73 15.61 3.05 9.70
N LYS A 74 14.95 1.91 9.50
CA LYS A 74 13.79 1.53 10.32
C LYS A 74 14.17 1.38 11.79
N GLU A 75 15.30 0.74 12.07
CA GLU A 75 15.82 0.59 13.42
C GLU A 75 16.18 1.95 14.04
N ILE A 76 16.72 2.90 13.26
CA ILE A 76 16.97 4.28 13.72
C ILE A 76 15.63 4.96 14.09
N GLU A 77 14.63 4.90 13.22
CA GLU A 77 13.29 5.46 13.45
C GLU A 77 12.62 4.87 14.69
N ASP A 78 12.66 3.54 14.86
CA ASP A 78 12.12 2.85 16.03
C ASP A 78 12.81 3.29 17.33
N SER A 79 14.13 3.47 17.30
CA SER A 79 14.89 3.96 18.44
C SER A 79 14.54 5.40 18.79
N MET A 80 14.21 6.23 17.80
CA MET A 80 13.72 7.60 18.05
C MET A 80 12.35 7.61 18.72
N VAL A 81 11.42 6.75 18.28
CA VAL A 81 10.13 6.54 18.98
C VAL A 81 10.37 6.14 20.43
N ALA A 82 11.25 5.16 20.66
CA ALA A 82 11.58 4.66 22.01
C ALA A 82 12.28 5.69 22.91
N CYS A 83 12.97 6.68 22.33
CA CYS A 83 13.60 7.79 23.04
C CYS A 83 12.68 9.02 23.20
N GLY A 84 11.41 8.90 22.81
CA GLY A 84 10.40 9.94 23.00
C GLY A 84 10.50 11.08 21.99
N TRP A 85 11.03 10.83 20.78
CA TRP A 85 11.00 11.83 19.70
C TRP A 85 9.64 11.88 19.01
N PHE A 86 9.03 10.73 18.76
CA PHE A 86 7.72 10.61 18.12
C PHE A 86 6.79 9.78 19.01
N HIS A 87 5.49 10.06 18.96
CA HIS A 87 4.50 9.22 19.65
C HIS A 87 4.42 7.80 19.08
N ASN A 88 4.62 7.65 17.76
CA ASN A 88 4.65 6.38 17.05
C ASN A 88 5.33 6.56 15.68
N ASP A 89 5.67 5.47 14.99
CA ASP A 89 6.28 5.45 13.64
C ASP A 89 5.25 5.48 12.50
N ASN A 90 3.96 5.44 12.82
CA ASN A 90 2.90 5.39 11.83
C ASN A 90 2.61 6.75 11.17
N SER A 91 1.84 6.70 10.07
CA SER A 91 1.50 7.87 9.24
C SER A 91 0.62 8.93 9.91
N ARG A 92 0.15 8.69 11.15
CA ARG A 92 -0.49 9.73 11.94
C ARG A 92 0.52 10.77 12.40
N TRP A 93 1.72 10.33 12.79
CA TRP A 93 2.75 11.17 13.41
C TRP A 93 3.91 11.48 12.46
N ILE A 94 4.28 10.55 11.58
CA ILE A 94 5.31 10.76 10.56
C ILE A 94 4.64 10.76 9.19
N LYS A 95 4.42 11.94 8.62
CA LYS A 95 3.64 12.11 7.37
C LYS A 95 4.42 11.74 6.13
N SER A 96 5.72 12.03 6.13
CA SER A 96 6.60 11.73 5.03
C SER A 96 8.03 11.55 5.51
N THR A 97 8.75 10.68 4.81
CA THR A 97 10.17 10.42 5.04
C THR A 97 10.90 10.46 3.71
N PHE A 98 11.93 11.29 3.60
CA PHE A 98 12.73 11.46 2.38
C PHE A 98 14.19 11.12 2.63
N GLY A 99 14.80 10.32 1.76
CA GLY A 99 16.23 10.02 1.80
C GLY A 99 17.03 10.94 0.88
N VAL A 100 18.10 11.54 1.40
CA VAL A 100 19.04 12.39 0.65
C VAL A 100 20.47 11.92 0.95
N GLN A 101 21.40 12.18 0.04
CA GLN A 101 22.83 11.90 0.24
C GLN A 101 23.62 13.20 0.14
N ASP A 102 24.62 13.34 1.00
CA ASP A 102 25.52 14.50 1.03
C ASP A 102 26.97 14.03 0.91
N SER A 103 27.57 14.32 -0.24
CA SER A 103 28.97 14.02 -0.56
C SER A 103 29.91 15.21 -0.31
N THR A 104 29.38 16.37 0.11
CA THR A 104 30.16 17.59 0.32
C THR A 104 30.76 17.64 1.73
N ARG A 105 30.10 17.02 2.71
CA ARG A 105 30.54 16.98 4.12
C ARG A 105 31.24 15.67 4.50
N ARG A 106 32.09 15.12 3.62
CA ARG A 106 32.68 13.79 3.83
C ARG A 106 33.52 13.61 5.09
N HIS A 107 34.12 14.69 5.57
CA HIS A 107 34.89 14.72 6.82
C HIS A 107 34.03 14.53 8.08
N MET A 108 32.71 14.70 7.98
CA MET A 108 31.76 14.47 9.06
C MET A 108 31.12 13.08 9.02
N GLY A 109 31.36 12.30 7.95
CA GLY A 109 30.75 10.99 7.72
C GLY A 109 31.68 9.82 8.02
N PRO A 110 31.15 8.59 8.12
CA PRO A 110 29.75 8.23 7.87
C PRO A 110 28.84 8.62 9.04
N ALA A 111 27.76 9.35 8.73
CA ALA A 111 26.79 9.83 9.72
C ALA A 111 25.41 10.02 9.09
N VAL A 112 24.38 10.16 9.93
CA VAL A 112 23.01 10.49 9.51
C VAL A 112 22.62 11.82 10.10
N GLU A 113 22.24 12.77 9.26
CA GLU A 113 21.58 13.99 9.70
C GLU A 113 20.07 13.87 9.47
N LEU A 114 19.29 14.17 10.51
CA LEU A 114 17.83 14.19 10.46
C LEU A 114 17.34 15.62 10.50
N ILE A 115 16.55 16.00 9.50
CA ILE A 115 15.84 17.27 9.44
C ILE A 115 14.37 16.99 9.66
N ILE A 116 13.87 17.35 10.83
CA ILE A 116 12.48 17.14 11.24
C ILE A 116 11.76 18.48 11.15
N THR A 117 10.67 18.53 10.38
CA THR A 117 9.83 19.72 10.23
C THR A 117 8.41 19.37 10.63
N GLU A 118 7.73 20.29 11.30
CA GLU A 118 6.29 20.13 11.55
C GLU A 118 5.57 20.03 10.21
N HIS A 119 4.69 19.04 10.10
CA HIS A 119 3.78 18.95 8.98
C HIS A 119 2.70 20.00 9.22
N ARG A 120 2.95 21.21 8.75
CA ARG A 120 1.90 22.21 8.60
C ARG A 120 1.05 21.73 7.44
N ASP A 121 -0.18 21.30 7.73
CA ASP A 121 -1.18 21.03 6.71
C ASP A 121 -1.34 22.31 5.86
N ALA A 122 -0.59 22.43 4.78
CA ALA A 122 -0.85 23.42 3.75
C ALA A 122 -1.95 22.81 2.88
N ILE A 123 -3.08 23.52 2.86
CA ILE A 123 -4.39 23.21 2.24
C ILE A 123 -5.33 22.53 3.25
N PRO A 124 -6.27 23.28 3.88
CA PRO A 124 -7.43 22.64 4.44
C PRO A 124 -8.06 21.80 3.33
N ALA A 125 -8.28 20.51 3.59
CA ALA A 125 -9.11 19.68 2.73
C ALA A 125 -10.29 20.52 2.26
N PRO A 126 -10.62 20.57 0.95
CA PRO A 126 -11.68 21.43 0.46
C PRO A 126 -12.89 21.19 1.35
N LYS A 127 -13.20 22.19 2.18
CA LYS A 127 -14.45 22.25 2.93
C LYS A 127 -15.50 22.49 1.86
N TYR A 128 -15.82 21.48 1.07
CA TYR A 128 -17.21 21.28 0.77
C TYR A 128 -17.86 21.13 2.14
N CYS A 129 -18.62 22.15 2.54
CA CYS A 129 -19.30 22.12 3.82
C CYS A 129 -20.05 20.79 3.87
N VAL A 130 -19.81 19.97 4.91
CA VAL A 130 -20.47 18.67 5.07
C VAL A 130 -21.98 18.81 4.88
N GLU A 131 -22.53 19.96 5.27
CA GLU A 131 -23.91 20.38 5.05
C GLU A 131 -24.30 20.51 3.57
N GLN A 132 -23.44 21.07 2.71
CA GLN A 132 -23.69 21.18 1.27
C GLN A 132 -23.67 19.81 0.58
N ILE A 133 -22.71 18.95 0.95
CA ILE A 133 -22.67 17.57 0.44
C ILE A 133 -23.90 16.80 0.94
N ALA A 134 -24.21 16.87 2.23
CA ALA A 134 -25.37 16.20 2.81
C ALA A 134 -26.68 16.66 2.15
N THR A 135 -26.84 17.95 1.88
CA THR A 135 -28.04 18.50 1.21
C THR A 135 -28.16 17.99 -0.23
N LYS A 136 -27.07 17.95 -0.99
CA LYS A 136 -27.07 17.41 -2.36
C LYS A 136 -27.39 15.91 -2.37
N LEU A 137 -26.77 15.15 -1.48
CA LEU A 137 -26.99 13.71 -1.36
C LEU A 137 -28.42 13.39 -0.89
N ALA A 138 -28.97 14.15 0.07
CA ALA A 138 -30.33 13.96 0.55
C ALA A 138 -31.36 14.21 -0.57
N LYS A 139 -31.22 15.30 -1.33
CA LYS A 139 -32.09 15.57 -2.49
C LYS A 139 -32.03 14.45 -3.52
N TYR A 140 -30.83 13.97 -3.85
CA TYR A 140 -30.64 12.90 -4.82
C TYR A 140 -31.23 11.57 -4.35
N VAL A 141 -31.02 11.20 -3.08
CA VAL A 141 -31.57 9.97 -2.49
C VAL A 141 -33.10 10.02 -2.43
N MET A 142 -33.70 11.17 -2.10
CA MET A 142 -35.17 11.31 -2.07
C MET A 142 -35.82 11.25 -3.46
N GLN A 143 -35.08 11.61 -4.51
CA GLN A 143 -35.57 11.58 -5.90
C GLN A 143 -35.32 10.23 -6.60
N SER A 144 -34.47 9.37 -6.04
CA SER A 144 -34.12 8.08 -6.65
C SER A 144 -35.08 6.98 -6.18
N GLN A 145 -35.64 6.22 -7.13
CA GLN A 145 -36.46 5.04 -6.79
C GLN A 145 -35.62 3.90 -6.20
N ASP A 146 -34.33 3.85 -6.52
CA ASP A 146 -33.37 2.86 -6.04
C ASP A 146 -32.29 3.49 -5.15
N ARG A 147 -31.66 2.67 -4.30
CA ARG A 147 -30.54 3.12 -3.44
C ARG A 147 -29.30 3.41 -4.31
N PRO A 148 -28.87 4.67 -4.42
CA PRO A 148 -27.77 5.04 -5.31
C PRO A 148 -26.44 4.46 -4.84
N SER A 149 -25.61 4.06 -5.80
CA SER A 149 -24.26 3.58 -5.55
C SER A 149 -23.35 4.71 -5.06
N VAL A 150 -22.28 4.36 -4.34
CA VAL A 150 -21.30 5.36 -3.86
C VAL A 150 -20.60 6.08 -5.02
N ILE A 151 -20.53 5.45 -6.20
CA ILE A 151 -19.97 6.05 -7.41
C ILE A 151 -20.88 7.18 -7.91
N GLU A 152 -22.18 6.92 -8.05
CA GLU A 152 -23.16 7.94 -8.45
C GLU A 152 -23.20 9.09 -7.43
N LEU A 153 -23.13 8.77 -6.14
CA LEU A 153 -23.07 9.78 -5.09
C LEU A 153 -21.78 10.63 -5.18
N ALA A 154 -20.65 10.04 -5.56
CA ALA A 154 -19.39 10.77 -5.76
C ALA A 154 -19.48 11.73 -6.95
N GLU A 155 -20.06 11.28 -8.06
CA GLU A 155 -20.29 12.08 -9.26
C GLU A 155 -21.22 13.27 -8.97
N VAL A 156 -22.35 13.04 -8.29
CA VAL A 156 -23.33 14.10 -7.95
C VAL A 156 -22.78 15.08 -6.92
N SER A 157 -22.00 14.61 -5.95
CA SER A 157 -21.42 15.47 -4.92
C SER A 157 -20.20 16.24 -5.39
N GLY A 158 -19.54 15.80 -6.47
CA GLY A 158 -18.22 16.31 -6.88
C GLY A 158 -17.09 15.88 -5.92
N CYS A 159 -17.35 14.92 -5.04
CA CYS A 159 -16.38 14.42 -4.08
C CYS A 159 -15.53 13.31 -4.68
N GLU A 160 -14.27 13.26 -4.27
CA GLU A 160 -13.40 12.13 -4.58
C GLU A 160 -13.97 10.84 -3.93
N TYR A 161 -14.12 9.79 -4.74
CA TYR A 161 -14.81 8.55 -4.35
C TYR A 161 -14.32 7.98 -3.02
N HIS A 162 -13.00 7.97 -2.80
CA HIS A 162 -12.43 7.36 -1.61
C HIS A 162 -12.74 8.16 -0.34
N SER A 163 -12.71 9.49 -0.44
CA SER A 163 -13.09 10.41 0.63
C SER A 163 -14.57 10.27 0.99
N LEU A 164 -15.47 10.25 0.00
CA LEU A 164 -16.91 10.06 0.22
C LEU A 164 -17.21 8.67 0.81
N TYR A 165 -16.58 7.62 0.28
CA TYR A 165 -16.74 6.26 0.78
C TYR A 165 -16.35 6.14 2.26
N ARG A 166 -15.23 6.75 2.67
CA ARG A 166 -14.79 6.76 4.08
C ARG A 166 -15.78 7.50 4.97
N PHE A 167 -16.26 8.66 4.53
CA PHE A 167 -17.24 9.47 5.25
C PHE A 167 -18.56 8.71 5.47
N LEU A 168 -19.15 8.16 4.41
CA LEU A 168 -20.40 7.42 4.50
C LEU A 168 -20.28 6.18 5.39
N ARG A 169 -19.11 5.54 5.38
CA ARG A 169 -18.83 4.39 6.24
C ARG A 169 -18.62 4.79 7.70
N SER A 170 -17.89 5.86 7.99
CA SER A 170 -17.71 6.35 9.38
C SER A 170 -19.01 6.86 9.99
N ALA A 171 -19.92 7.39 9.15
CA ALA A 171 -21.23 7.85 9.58
C ALA A 171 -22.27 6.70 9.72
N GLY A 172 -21.91 5.45 9.41
CA GLY A 172 -22.84 4.32 9.42
C GLY A 172 -23.93 4.35 8.34
N ILE A 173 -23.90 5.34 7.44
CA ILE A 173 -24.87 5.53 6.35
C ILE A 173 -24.68 4.48 5.26
N TYR A 174 -23.42 4.08 5.05
CA TYR A 174 -23.03 3.07 4.08
C TYR A 174 -22.29 1.93 4.78
N GLU A 175 -23.00 0.82 4.96
CA GLU A 175 -22.35 -0.45 5.21
C GLU A 175 -22.01 -1.07 3.86
N PRO A 176 -20.72 -1.26 3.52
CA PRO A 176 -20.38 -2.07 2.36
C PRO A 176 -21.00 -3.44 2.60
N GLY A 177 -21.92 -3.83 1.72
CA GLY A 177 -22.52 -5.16 1.76
C GLY A 177 -21.39 -6.19 1.68
N ARG A 178 -20.91 -6.65 2.84
CA ARG A 178 -19.98 -7.78 2.96
C ARG A 178 -20.63 -9.10 2.57
N THR A 179 -21.92 -9.07 2.26
CA THR A 179 -22.68 -10.24 1.86
C THR A 179 -22.52 -10.46 0.36
N HIS A 180 -21.37 -11.03 -0.02
CA HIS A 180 -21.27 -11.89 -1.21
C HIS A 180 -22.38 -12.98 -1.25
N SER A 181 -23.04 -13.20 -0.11
CA SER A 181 -24.09 -14.15 0.20
C SER A 181 -25.52 -13.75 -0.21
N LYS A 182 -25.79 -12.53 -0.69
CA LYS A 182 -27.15 -12.12 -1.13
C LYS A 182 -27.24 -11.74 -2.61
N ILE A 183 -26.63 -12.53 -3.49
CA ILE A 183 -27.00 -12.48 -4.90
C ILE A 183 -28.21 -13.37 -5.10
N ASP A 184 -29.23 -12.83 -5.76
CA ASP A 184 -30.39 -13.58 -6.22
C ASP A 184 -29.96 -14.88 -6.94
N PRO A 185 -30.55 -16.05 -6.63
CA PRO A 185 -30.16 -17.32 -7.24
C PRO A 185 -30.18 -17.33 -8.77
N THR A 186 -31.06 -16.54 -9.40
CA THR A 186 -31.12 -16.42 -10.86
C THR A 186 -29.91 -15.66 -11.38
N LYS A 187 -29.56 -14.53 -10.75
CA LYS A 187 -28.34 -13.78 -11.05
C LYS A 187 -27.08 -14.62 -10.81
N ASP A 188 -27.05 -15.43 -9.74
CA ASP A 188 -25.94 -16.34 -9.45
C ASP A 188 -25.67 -17.33 -10.60
N ARG A 189 -26.74 -17.97 -11.08
CA ARG A 189 -26.69 -18.90 -12.23
C ARG A 189 -26.22 -18.19 -13.49
N GLN A 190 -26.68 -16.97 -13.76
CA GLN A 190 -26.26 -16.19 -14.92
C GLN A 190 -24.78 -15.80 -14.86
N VAL A 191 -24.27 -15.38 -13.69
CA VAL A 191 -22.83 -15.11 -13.49
C VAL A 191 -22.00 -16.36 -13.77
N LYS A 192 -22.39 -17.51 -13.20
CA LYS A 192 -21.70 -18.79 -13.43
C LYS A 192 -21.74 -19.19 -14.91
N ARG A 193 -22.90 -19.03 -15.57
CA ARG A 193 -23.05 -19.30 -17.01
C ARG A 193 -22.13 -18.41 -17.85
N MET A 194 -22.00 -17.12 -17.54
CA MET A 194 -21.09 -16.23 -18.26
C MET A 194 -19.62 -16.58 -17.99
N LEU A 195 -19.26 -16.90 -16.75
CA LEU A 195 -17.90 -17.33 -16.40
C LEU A 195 -17.45 -18.58 -17.17
N CYS A 196 -18.36 -19.51 -17.46
CA CYS A 196 -18.06 -20.75 -18.19
C CYS A 196 -18.23 -20.62 -19.72
N LYS A 197 -19.22 -19.87 -20.20
CA LYS A 197 -19.65 -19.91 -21.62
C LYS A 197 -19.27 -18.67 -22.44
N THR A 198 -18.73 -17.63 -21.81
CA THR A 198 -18.38 -16.38 -22.51
C THR A 198 -16.90 -16.06 -22.31
N ASN A 199 -16.28 -15.41 -23.30
CA ASN A 199 -14.91 -14.91 -23.17
C ASN A 199 -14.83 -13.54 -22.45
N MET A 200 -15.90 -13.16 -21.74
CA MET A 200 -15.97 -11.89 -21.02
C MET A 200 -15.00 -11.87 -19.84
N THR A 201 -14.32 -10.76 -19.63
CA THR A 201 -13.54 -10.51 -18.42
C THR A 201 -14.45 -10.46 -17.20
N ARG A 202 -13.91 -10.78 -16.02
CA ARG A 202 -14.64 -10.68 -14.75
C ARG A 202 -15.17 -9.26 -14.47
N ARG A 203 -14.48 -8.24 -14.99
CA ARG A 203 -14.89 -6.83 -14.88
C ARG A 203 -16.10 -6.52 -15.77
N GLU A 204 -16.13 -7.04 -16.99
CA GLU A 204 -17.28 -6.90 -17.89
C GLU A 204 -18.50 -7.66 -17.35
N ILE A 205 -18.31 -8.85 -16.80
CA ILE A 205 -19.38 -9.62 -16.14
C ILE A 205 -19.93 -8.84 -14.94
N ALA A 206 -19.05 -8.29 -14.10
CA ALA A 206 -19.44 -7.48 -12.96
C ALA A 206 -20.27 -6.25 -13.38
N LYS A 207 -19.82 -5.54 -14.42
CA LYS A 207 -20.53 -4.38 -14.99
C LYS A 207 -21.90 -4.79 -15.56
N LYS A 208 -21.96 -5.86 -16.35
CA LYS A 208 -23.20 -6.35 -16.99
C LYS A 208 -24.24 -6.81 -15.98
N MET A 209 -23.81 -7.39 -14.86
CA MET A 209 -24.71 -7.91 -13.82
C MET A 209 -25.02 -6.91 -12.70
N ALA A 210 -24.42 -5.72 -12.75
CA ALA A 210 -24.48 -4.73 -11.68
C ALA A 210 -24.11 -5.32 -10.31
N ILE A 211 -23.02 -6.11 -10.26
CA ILE A 211 -22.48 -6.69 -9.02
C ILE A 211 -21.01 -6.35 -8.84
N SER A 212 -20.50 -6.46 -7.62
CA SER A 212 -19.08 -6.19 -7.36
C SER A 212 -18.18 -7.23 -8.04
N LYS A 213 -17.02 -6.77 -8.52
CA LYS A 213 -15.98 -7.64 -9.10
C LYS A 213 -15.59 -8.76 -8.13
N GLY A 214 -15.45 -8.46 -6.84
CA GLY A 214 -15.14 -9.46 -5.81
C GLY A 214 -16.19 -10.56 -5.71
N SER A 215 -17.46 -10.25 -5.98
CA SER A 215 -18.54 -11.26 -6.03
C SER A 215 -18.39 -12.22 -7.21
N VAL A 216 -17.93 -11.70 -8.36
CA VAL A 216 -17.59 -12.52 -9.54
C VAL A 216 -16.34 -13.35 -9.28
N ASP A 217 -15.30 -12.75 -8.68
CA ASP A 217 -14.04 -13.44 -8.34
C ASP A 217 -14.30 -14.63 -7.40
N ARG A 218 -15.10 -14.45 -6.35
CA ARG A 218 -15.48 -15.53 -5.43
C ARG A 218 -16.14 -16.71 -6.15
N ARG A 219 -17.10 -16.45 -7.04
CA ARG A 219 -17.79 -17.50 -7.83
C ARG A 219 -16.87 -18.20 -8.80
N ALA A 220 -15.92 -17.47 -9.38
CA ALA A 220 -14.89 -18.06 -10.21
C ALA A 220 -14.00 -19.02 -9.41
N THR A 221 -13.67 -18.68 -8.16
CA THR A 221 -12.96 -19.57 -7.23
C THR A 221 -13.80 -20.80 -6.86
N GLU A 222 -15.06 -20.60 -6.44
CA GLU A 222 -15.98 -21.72 -6.09
C GLU A 222 -16.19 -22.69 -7.26
N LEU A 223 -16.28 -22.18 -8.50
CA LEU A 223 -16.37 -23.03 -9.69
C LEU A 223 -15.09 -23.85 -9.92
N ARG A 224 -13.91 -23.26 -9.69
CA ARG A 224 -12.63 -23.97 -9.83
C ARG A 224 -12.49 -25.05 -8.77
N GLU A 225 -12.80 -24.75 -7.52
CA GLU A 225 -12.76 -25.71 -6.41
C GLU A 225 -13.67 -26.91 -6.70
N LYS A 226 -14.92 -26.67 -7.14
CA LYS A 226 -15.84 -27.75 -7.51
C LYS A 226 -15.34 -28.64 -8.64
N ILE A 227 -14.60 -28.09 -9.61
CA ILE A 227 -14.03 -28.85 -10.73
C ILE A 227 -12.82 -29.68 -10.27
N VAL A 228 -12.00 -29.12 -9.37
CA VAL A 228 -10.87 -29.86 -8.75
C VAL A 228 -11.38 -31.04 -7.93
N ASP A 229 -12.47 -30.85 -7.17
CA ASP A 229 -13.04 -31.89 -6.32
C ASP A 229 -13.78 -32.98 -7.10
N SER A 230 -14.32 -32.68 -8.29
CA SER A 230 -15.21 -33.60 -9.00
C SER A 230 -14.51 -34.67 -9.85
N ALA A 231 -13.17 -34.70 -9.95
CA ALA A 231 -12.39 -35.67 -10.74
C ALA A 231 -12.97 -35.98 -12.14
N SER A 232 -13.71 -35.04 -12.71
CA SER A 232 -14.50 -35.23 -13.91
C SER A 232 -13.81 -34.54 -15.09
N THR A 233 -14.03 -35.14 -16.26
CA THR A 233 -13.46 -34.83 -17.58
C THR A 233 -13.19 -33.34 -17.77
N GLU A 234 -11.95 -33.01 -18.13
CA GLU A 234 -11.43 -31.65 -18.33
C GLU A 234 -12.48 -30.69 -18.92
N GLN A 235 -13.17 -29.93 -18.06
CA GLN A 235 -13.79 -28.69 -18.51
C GLN A 235 -12.65 -27.72 -18.75
N GLU A 236 -12.20 -27.65 -20.00
CA GLU A 236 -11.29 -26.63 -20.49
C GLU A 236 -11.91 -25.24 -20.20
N PHE A 237 -11.58 -24.66 -19.06
CA PHE A 237 -11.50 -23.21 -19.01
C PHE A 237 -10.53 -22.85 -20.12
N THR A 238 -10.98 -22.06 -21.09
CA THR A 238 -10.10 -21.43 -22.07
C THR A 238 -8.98 -20.76 -21.29
N LYS A 239 -7.83 -21.45 -21.16
CA LYS A 239 -6.65 -20.94 -20.48
C LYS A 239 -6.31 -19.72 -21.28
N ARG A 240 -6.53 -18.52 -20.72
CA ARG A 240 -6.06 -17.30 -21.36
C ARG A 240 -4.58 -17.50 -21.58
N SER A 241 -4.17 -17.51 -22.84
CA SER A 241 -2.77 -17.53 -23.20
C SER A 241 -2.14 -16.34 -22.52
N TRP A 242 -1.25 -16.61 -21.58
CA TRP A 242 -0.39 -15.58 -21.05
C TRP A 242 0.51 -15.10 -22.17
N ARG A 243 0.89 -13.82 -22.21
CA ARG A 243 1.85 -13.34 -23.21
C ARG A 243 3.16 -13.04 -22.50
N CYS A 244 4.15 -13.89 -22.74
CA CYS A 244 5.53 -13.59 -22.42
C CYS A 244 5.98 -12.39 -23.27
N PRO A 245 6.64 -11.38 -22.69
CA PRO A 245 7.14 -10.24 -23.46
C PRO A 245 8.22 -10.63 -24.48
N VAL A 246 8.93 -11.75 -24.25
CA VAL A 246 9.98 -12.26 -25.15
C VAL A 246 9.42 -13.29 -26.15
N HIS A 247 8.62 -14.25 -25.66
CA HIS A 247 8.22 -15.43 -26.43
C HIS A 247 6.75 -15.41 -26.91
N GLY A 248 6.03 -14.31 -26.71
CA GLY A 248 4.64 -14.20 -27.15
C GLY A 248 3.68 -15.10 -26.34
N PRO A 249 2.62 -15.66 -26.95
CA PRO A 249 1.63 -16.47 -26.24
C PRO A 249 2.25 -17.74 -25.64
N VAL A 250 2.14 -17.89 -24.32
CA VAL A 250 2.64 -19.01 -23.53
C VAL A 250 1.54 -19.55 -22.63
N GLN A 251 1.63 -20.84 -22.29
CA GLN A 251 0.66 -21.52 -21.43
C GLN A 251 0.90 -21.30 -19.93
N TYR A 252 2.11 -20.87 -19.54
CA TYR A 252 2.56 -20.76 -18.14
C TYR A 252 3.29 -19.44 -17.88
N ASP A 253 3.11 -18.89 -16.68
CA ASP A 253 3.84 -17.73 -16.14
C ASP A 253 4.58 -18.18 -14.84
N PRO A 254 5.92 -18.07 -14.75
CA PRO A 254 6.84 -17.52 -15.75
C PRO A 254 6.97 -18.40 -17.00
N CYS A 255 7.30 -17.77 -18.14
CA CYS A 255 7.57 -18.48 -19.38
C CYS A 255 8.69 -19.52 -19.20
N ILE A 256 8.44 -20.76 -19.61
CA ILE A 256 9.38 -21.89 -19.47
C ILE A 256 10.70 -21.58 -20.17
N ALA A 257 10.68 -20.97 -21.37
CA ALA A 257 11.88 -20.60 -22.10
C ALA A 257 12.72 -19.56 -21.33
N CYS A 258 12.10 -18.47 -20.85
CA CYS A 258 12.78 -17.49 -20.00
C CYS A 258 13.36 -18.13 -18.72
N THR A 259 12.65 -19.10 -18.14
CA THR A 259 13.08 -19.79 -16.93
C THR A 259 14.30 -20.69 -17.20
N ALA A 260 14.36 -21.32 -18.38
CA ALA A 260 15.49 -22.14 -18.79
C ALA A 260 16.73 -21.29 -19.11
N GLU A 261 16.57 -20.15 -19.78
CA GLU A 261 17.65 -19.20 -20.06
C GLU A 261 18.26 -18.63 -18.77
N ALA A 262 17.41 -18.26 -17.80
CA ALA A 262 17.85 -17.76 -16.51
C ALA A 262 18.67 -18.79 -15.69
N LYS A 263 18.53 -20.09 -15.99
CA LYS A 263 19.33 -21.17 -15.38
C LYS A 263 20.66 -21.42 -16.09
N LYS A 264 20.79 -21.10 -17.38
CA LYS A 264 22.05 -21.26 -18.12
C LYS A 264 23.07 -20.16 -17.82
N GLY A 265 22.62 -19.02 -17.29
CA GLY A 265 23.47 -17.90 -16.86
C GLY A 265 23.92 -17.97 -15.39
N LYS A 266 23.73 -19.10 -14.72
CA LYS A 266 24.22 -19.37 -13.36
C LYS A 266 25.15 -20.58 -13.38
#